data_AF-A0A4Q6E6Z5-F1
#
_entry.id   AF-A0A4Q6E6Z5-F1
#
_cell.length_a   1.000
_cell.length_b   1.000
_cell.length_c   1.000
_cell.angle_alpha   90.00
_cell.angle_beta   90.00
_cell.angle_gamma   90.00
#
_symmetry.space_group_name_H-M   'P 1'
#
loop_
_entity.id
_entity.type
_entity.pdbx_description
1 polymer ?
#
loop_
_entity_poly.entity_id
_entity_poly.type
_entity_poly.pdbx_seq_one_letter_code
_entity_poly.pdbx_strand_id
1 'polypeptide(L)' 'MVTTTTTDKTHTPLHINDLTLMITHFNRTQSLRRLLSTLKNYRISFDEIIVSDGGSNPENLQLQCQQNK' A
#
# COMPACT_ATOMS: atom_id res chain seq x y z
N MET A 1 -4.17 -17.84 -35.68
CA MET A 1 -3.03 -17.90 -34.73
C MET A 1 -3.10 -16.61 -33.92
N VAL A 2 -3.66 -16.65 -32.71
CA VAL A 2 -3.77 -15.46 -31.84
C VAL A 2 -2.43 -15.30 -31.15
N THR A 3 -1.67 -14.28 -31.53
CA THR A 3 -0.44 -13.90 -30.85
C THR A 3 -0.78 -13.26 -29.52
N THR A 4 -0.74 -14.05 -28.45
CA THR A 4 -0.70 -13.53 -27.07
C THR A 4 0.64 -12.85 -26.87
N THR A 5 0.72 -11.55 -27.13
CA THR A 5 1.89 -10.74 -26.77
C THR A 5 1.89 -10.53 -25.26
N THR A 6 2.52 -11.47 -24.57
CA THR A 6 3.14 -11.30 -23.25
C THR A 6 4.01 -10.06 -23.30
N THR A 7 3.45 -8.91 -22.90
CA THR A 7 4.23 -7.69 -22.72
C THR A 7 4.79 -7.73 -21.31
N ASP A 8 6.04 -8.16 -21.19
CA ASP A 8 6.89 -7.79 -20.07
C ASP A 8 7.04 -6.25 -20.10
N LYS A 9 6.14 -5.56 -19.40
CA LYS A 9 6.16 -4.11 -19.29
C LYS A 9 7.13 -3.77 -18.18
N THR A 10 8.25 -3.16 -18.53
CA THR A 10 9.08 -2.42 -17.59
C THR A 10 8.19 -1.41 -16.86
N HIS A 11 7.78 -1.73 -15.64
CA HIS A 11 6.92 -0.85 -14.85
C HIS A 11 7.77 0.32 -14.35
N THR A 12 7.69 1.45 -15.06
CA THR A 12 8.28 2.73 -14.64
C THR A 12 7.70 3.11 -13.28
N PRO A 13 8.54 3.54 -12.31
CA PRO A 13 8.05 4.07 -11.04
C PRO A 13 7.07 5.23 -11.29
N LEU A 14 5.88 5.14 -10.69
CA LEU A 14 4.87 6.20 -10.74
C LEU A 14 4.86 6.91 -9.39
N HIS A 15 5.40 8.12 -9.37
CA HIS A 15 5.29 9.00 -8.22
C HIS A 15 4.23 10.07 -8.50
N ILE A 16 3.29 10.22 -7.58
CA ILE A 16 2.23 11.23 -7.64
C ILE A 16 2.63 12.37 -6.71
N ASN A 17 3.14 13.44 -7.29
CA ASN A 17 3.60 14.63 -6.59
C ASN A 17 2.43 15.42 -5.99
N ASP A 18 2.69 16.16 -4.92
CA ASP A 18 1.77 17.05 -4.21
C ASP A 18 0.47 16.35 -3.74
N LEU A 19 0.54 15.03 -3.54
CA LEU A 19 -0.60 14.20 -3.13
C LEU A 19 -0.26 13.35 -1.92
N THR A 20 -1.06 13.50 -0.86
CA THR A 20 -1.05 12.64 0.32
C THR A 20 -2.13 11.57 0.23
N LEU A 21 -1.75 10.31 0.40
CA LEU A 21 -2.68 9.20 0.52
C LEU A 21 -3.05 8.97 1.99
N MET A 22 -4.30 9.22 2.37
CA MET A 22 -4.81 8.88 3.70
C MET A 22 -5.57 7.55 3.67
N ILE A 23 -5.20 6.62 4.55
CA ILE A 23 -5.83 5.30 4.68
C ILE A 23 -6.38 5.16 6.09
N THR A 24 -7.71 5.13 6.24
CA THR A 24 -8.34 4.77 7.51
C THR A 24 -8.69 3.29 7.52
N HIS A 25 -8.26 2.55 8.54
CA HIS A 25 -8.57 1.12 8.69
C HIS A 25 -9.14 0.79 10.08
N PHE A 26 -9.87 -0.32 10.19
CA PHE A 26 -10.41 -0.82 11.46
C PHE A 26 -10.37 -2.35 11.47
N ASN A 27 -9.57 -2.94 12.35
CA ASN A 27 -9.36 -4.39 12.49
C ASN A 27 -8.99 -5.07 11.15
N ARG A 28 -8.16 -4.43 10.31
CA ARG A 28 -7.80 -4.92 8.95
C ARG A 28 -6.30 -4.80 8.62
N THR A 29 -5.42 -4.99 9.60
CA THR A 29 -3.97 -4.87 9.45
C THR A 29 -3.39 -5.74 8.32
N GLN A 30 -3.94 -6.95 8.08
CA GLN A 30 -3.48 -7.80 6.97
C GLN A 30 -3.84 -7.23 5.59
N SER A 31 -5.05 -6.65 5.44
CA SER A 31 -5.47 -6.01 4.20
C SER A 31 -4.65 -4.75 3.93
N LEU A 32 -4.39 -3.95 4.96
CA LEU A 32 -3.50 -2.79 4.89
C LEU A 32 -2.11 -3.19 4.41
N ARG A 33 -1.52 -4.24 4.99
CA ARG A 33 -0.21 -4.77 4.57
C ARG A 33 -0.19 -5.17 3.09
N ARG A 34 -1.23 -5.88 2.65
CA ARG A 34 -1.35 -6.28 1.25
C ARG A 34 -1.42 -5.07 0.33
N LEU A 35 -2.22 -4.06 0.67
CA LEU A 35 -2.32 -2.80 -0.09
C LEU A 35 -0.96 -2.11 -0.20
N LEU A 36 -0.28 -1.86 0.92
CA LEU A 36 1.02 -1.19 0.94
C LEU A 36 2.09 -2.00 0.18
N SER A 37 2.08 -3.33 0.31
CA SER A 37 3.00 -4.21 -0.43
C SER A 37 2.71 -4.17 -1.93
N THR A 38 1.43 -4.15 -2.32
CA THR A 38 1.02 -4.01 -3.71
C THR A 38 1.48 -2.67 -4.28
N LEU A 39 1.27 -1.54 -3.60
CA LEU A 39 1.76 -0.24 -4.04
C LEU A 39 3.28 -0.25 -4.25
N LYS A 40 4.04 -0.82 -3.32
CA LYS A 40 5.49 -0.99 -3.44
C LYS A 40 5.89 -1.86 -4.62
N ASN A 41 5.22 -2.99 -4.84
CA ASN A 41 5.50 -3.91 -5.94
C ASN A 41 5.24 -3.27 -7.31
N TYR A 42 4.20 -2.44 -7.41
CA TYR A 42 3.91 -1.63 -8.58
C TYR A 42 4.70 -0.31 -8.60
N ARG A 43 5.63 -0.06 -7.67
CA ARG A 43 6.41 1.19 -7.62
C ARG A 43 5.55 2.46 -7.70
N ILE A 44 4.38 2.41 -7.06
CA ILE A 44 3.47 3.56 -6.93
C ILE A 44 3.77 4.23 -5.60
N SER A 45 4.11 5.52 -5.62
CA SER A 45 4.41 6.31 -4.43
C SER A 45 3.67 7.66 -4.43
N PHE A 46 3.40 8.14 -3.24
CA PHE A 46 2.79 9.44 -2.93
C PHE A 46 3.82 10.26 -2.14
N ASP A 47 3.66 11.57 -2.07
CA ASP A 47 4.53 12.41 -1.23
C ASP A 47 4.47 11.99 0.23
N GLU A 48 3.28 11.63 0.68
CA GLU A 48 3.04 11.12 2.01
C GLU A 48 1.95 10.04 2.00
N ILE A 49 2.11 9.03 2.85
CA ILE A 49 1.07 8.05 3.14
C ILE A 49 0.78 8.11 4.64
N ILE A 50 -0.41 8.58 4.99
CA ILE A 50 -0.88 8.67 6.38
C ILE A 50 -1.84 7.51 6.63
N VAL A 51 -1.56 6.69 7.64
CA VAL A 51 -2.45 5.59 8.05
C VAL A 51 -3.10 5.92 9.39
N SER A 52 -4.43 6.03 9.39
CA SER A 52 -5.24 6.25 10.59
C SER A 52 -5.93 4.94 11.01
N ASP A 53 -5.81 4.58 12.28
CA ASP A 53 -6.57 3.48 12.86
C ASP A 53 -7.86 4.04 13.48
N GLY A 54 -9.02 3.60 12.98
CA GLY A 54 -10.35 4.04 13.39
C GLY A 54 -10.83 3.49 14.74
N GLY A 55 -9.93 3.03 15.60
CA GLY A 55 -10.25 2.46 16.91
C GLY A 55 -10.23 0.93 16.96
N SER A 56 -9.33 0.29 16.19
CA SER A 56 -9.12 -1.16 16.24
C SER A 56 -8.79 -1.66 17.65
N ASN A 57 -9.00 -2.95 17.85
CA ASN A 57 -8.66 -3.61 19.11
C ASN A 57 -7.16 -3.45 19.43
N PRO A 58 -6.75 -3.41 20.71
CA PRO A 58 -5.35 -3.19 21.12
C PRO A 58 -4.35 -4.16 20.50
N GLU A 59 -4.79 -5.39 20.21
CA GLU A 59 -4.01 -6.44 19.55
C GLU A 59 -3.58 -6.06 18.12
N ASN A 60 -4.41 -5.30 17.40
CA ASN A 60 -4.10 -4.83 16.04
C ASN A 60 -3.15 -3.63 16.04
N LEU A 61 -3.14 -2.84 17.12
CA LEU A 61 -2.26 -1.70 17.31
C LEU A 61 -0.78 -2.14 17.45
N GLN A 62 -0.53 -3.23 18.18
CA GLN A 62 0.82 -3.80 18.34
C GLN A 62 1.41 -4.29 17.01
N LEU A 63 0.58 -4.92 16.17
CA LEU A 63 1.00 -5.35 14.84
C LEU A 63 1.37 -4.18 13.93
N GLN A 64 0.77 -2.99 14.13
CA GLN A 64 1.07 -1.79 13.35
C GLN A 64 2.38 -1.12 13.81
N CYS A 65 2.65 -1.05 15.13
CA CYS A 65 3.88 -0.46 15.67
C CYS A 65 5.16 -1.23 15.27
N GLN A 66 5.09 -2.55 15.07
CA GLN A 66 6.25 -3.36 14.65
C GLN A 66 6.67 -3.14 13.18
N GLN A 67 5.83 -2.47 12.38
CA GLN A 67 6.04 -2.34 10.93
C GLN A 67 6.63 -1.01 10.48
N ASN A 68 6.72 -0.03 11.38
CA ASN A 68 7.27 1.30 11.13
C ASN A 68 8.66 1.52 11.75
N LYS A 69 9.37 0.43 12.10
CA LYS A 69 10.81 0.44 12.43
C LYS A 69 11.60 -0.03 11.21
#